data_AF-A0A7T0BYB4-F1
#
_entry.id   AF-A0A7T0BYB4-F1
#
_cell.length_a   1.000
_cell.length_b   1.000
_cell.length_c   1.000
_cell.angle_alpha   90.00
_cell.angle_beta   90.00
_cell.angle_gamma   90.00
#
_symmetry.space_group_name_H-M   'P 1'
#
loop_
_entity.id
_entity.type
_entity.pdbx_description
1 polymer ?
#
loop_
_entity_poly.entity_id
_entity_poly.type
_entity_poly.pdbx_seq_one_letter_code
_entity_poly.pdbx_strand_id
1 'polypeptide(L)' 'MQDKRYIVVGDHLTDEDGSPHFVEPLELCRLYKIDPSQAVLVDRRHHTYRIIMRKYPELPVLLPRQDGDYSLQKNNRLK' A
#
# COMPACT_ATOMS: atom_id res chain seq x y z
N MET A 1 20.76 -3.42 -6.66
CA MET A 1 19.28 -3.56 -6.61
C MET A 1 18.82 -2.78 -5.41
N GLN A 2 17.86 -1.86 -5.54
CA GLN A 2 17.31 -1.16 -4.36
C GLN A 2 16.57 -2.18 -3.49
N ASP A 3 16.94 -2.29 -2.21
CA ASP A 3 16.27 -3.17 -1.25
C ASP A 3 14.85 -2.66 -0.97
N LYS A 4 13.90 -3.18 -1.74
CA LYS A 4 12.48 -2.99 -1.47
C LYS A 4 12.10 -3.79 -0.23
N ARG A 5 11.39 -3.16 0.70
CA ARG A 5 11.00 -3.70 2.01
C ARG A 5 9.50 -3.85 2.15
N TYR A 6 8.72 -3.06 1.42
CA TYR A 6 7.26 -3.01 1.55
C TYR A 6 6.59 -2.84 0.19
N ILE A 7 5.34 -3.27 0.10
CA ILE A 7 4.42 -2.82 -0.95
C ILE A 7 3.43 -1.84 -0.31
N VAL A 8 3.38 -0.62 -0.83
CA VAL A 8 2.41 0.40 -0.38
C VAL A 8 1.30 0.49 -1.41
N VAL A 9 0.08 0.23 -0.97
CA VAL A 9 -1.08 0.15 -1.83
C VAL A 9 -1.95 1.38 -1.62
N GLY A 10 -2.08 2.21 -2.65
CA GLY A 10 -3.06 3.29 -2.66
C GLY A 10 -4.47 2.70 -2.61
N ASP A 11 -5.30 3.22 -1.73
CA ASP A 11 -6.66 2.73 -1.50
C ASP A 11 -7.56 3.86 -0.99
N HIS A 12 -8.86 3.55 -0.84
CA HIS A 12 -9.82 4.48 -0.27
C HIS A 12 -9.76 4.46 1.25
N LEU A 13 -9.67 5.65 1.83
CA LEU A 13 -9.93 5.91 3.23
C LEU A 13 -11.28 6.62 3.36
N THR A 14 -11.90 6.50 4.51
CA THR A 14 -13.18 7.16 4.81
C THR A 14 -12.88 8.37 5.67
N ASP A 15 -13.31 9.56 5.24
CA ASP A 15 -13.24 10.76 6.07
C ASP A 15 -14.25 10.72 7.22
N GLU A 16 -14.13 11.68 8.15
CA GLU A 16 -15.04 11.86 9.29
C GLU A 16 -16.51 11.96 8.85
N ASP A 17 -16.76 12.51 7.66
CA ASP A 17 -18.09 12.65 7.06
C ASP A 17 -18.60 11.37 6.37
N GLY A 18 -17.87 10.25 6.47
CA GLY A 18 -18.25 8.97 5.87
C GLY A 18 -18.00 8.86 4.36
N SER A 19 -17.44 9.90 3.74
CA SER A 19 -17.14 9.91 2.30
C SER A 19 -15.83 9.18 2.00
N PRO A 20 -15.78 8.30 0.98
CA PRO A 20 -14.54 7.65 0.58
C PRO A 20 -13.67 8.61 -0.24
N HIS A 21 -12.43 8.81 0.20
CA HIS A 21 -11.39 9.51 -0.56
C HIS A 21 -10.28 8.53 -0.93
N PHE A 22 -9.79 8.61 -2.16
CA PHE A 22 -8.67 7.80 -2.59
C PHE A 22 -7.35 8.46 -2.16
N VAL A 23 -6.46 7.71 -1.53
CA VAL A 23 -5.10 8.18 -1.20
C VAL A 23 -4.07 7.47 -2.05
N GLU A 24 -3.26 8.27 -2.73
CA GLU A 24 -2.18 7.77 -3.59
C GLU A 24 -1.10 7.07 -2.75
N PRO A 25 -0.45 6.00 -3.25
CA PRO A 25 0.54 5.24 -2.48
C PRO A 25 1.75 6.10 -2.07
N LEU A 26 2.11 7.13 -2.85
CA LEU A 26 3.18 8.07 -2.49
C LEU A 26 2.79 8.97 -1.31
N GLU A 27 1.52 9.33 -1.21
CA GLU A 27 1.00 10.12 -0.10
C GLU A 27 0.94 9.26 1.18
N LEU A 28 0.54 8.01 1.05
CA LEU A 28 0.63 7.03 2.13
C LEU A 28 2.06 6.84 2.65
N CYS A 29 3.08 6.83 1.78
CA CYS A 29 4.47 6.83 2.22
C CYS A 29 4.81 8.01 3.13
N ARG A 30 4.33 9.22 2.80
CA ARG A 30 4.54 10.41 3.63
C ARG A 30 3.84 10.28 4.98
N LEU A 31 2.58 9.84 4.97
CA LEU A 31 1.77 9.62 6.17
C LEU A 31 2.45 8.63 7.13
N TYR A 32 3.00 7.54 6.59
CA TYR A 32 3.63 6.47 7.36
C TYR A 32 5.12 6.69 7.64
N LYS A 33 5.69 7.81 7.19
CA LYS A 33 7.13 8.12 7.31
C LYS A 33 8.02 7.04 6.69
N ILE A 34 7.58 6.48 5.56
CA ILE A 34 8.29 5.46 4.79
C ILE A 34 9.02 6.12 3.63
N ASP A 35 10.30 5.81 3.46
CA ASP A 35 11.05 6.22 2.26
C ASP A 35 10.47 5.51 1.02
N PRO A 36 9.94 6.25 0.02
CA PRO A 36 9.43 5.66 -1.22
C PRO A 36 10.46 4.79 -1.95
N SER A 37 11.76 5.04 -1.77
CA SER A 37 12.83 4.22 -2.34
C SER A 37 12.82 2.78 -1.80
N GLN A 38 12.33 2.57 -0.59
CA GLN A 38 12.18 1.26 0.06
C GLN A 38 10.83 0.60 -0.22
N ALA A 39 9.90 1.30 -0.91
CA ALA A 39 8.57 0.81 -1.20
C ALA A 39 8.39 0.47 -2.68
N VAL A 40 7.56 -0.54 -2.94
CA VAL A 40 6.91 -0.74 -4.24
C VAL A 40 5.56 -0.04 -4.16
N LEU A 41 5.39 1.04 -4.91
CA LEU A 41 4.15 1.82 -4.93
C LEU A 41 3.20 1.22 -5.95
N VAL A 42 1.95 0.97 -5.55
CA VAL A 42 0.94 0.42 -6.45
C VAL A 42 -0.44 0.96 -6.11
N ASP A 43 -1.22 1.28 -7.13
CA ASP A 43 -2.64 1.61 -6.95
C ASP A 43 -3.46 0.32 -7.04
N ARG A 44 -4.33 0.09 -6.04
CA ARG A 44 -5.24 -1.06 -6.01
C ARG A 44 -6.20 -1.11 -7.21
N ARG A 45 -6.53 0.04 -7.79
CA ARG A 45 -7.40 0.19 -8.96
C ARG A 45 -6.72 -0.25 -10.26
N HIS A 46 -5.39 -0.26 -10.29
CA HIS A 46 -4.63 -0.57 -11.50
C HIS A 46 -4.54 -2.08 -11.74
N HIS A 47 -4.65 -2.48 -13.01
CA HIS A 47 -4.50 -3.88 -13.44
C HIS A 47 -3.14 -4.49 -13.04
N THR A 48 -2.13 -3.65 -12.81
CA THR A 48 -0.79 -4.05 -12.38
C THR A 48 -0.74 -4.51 -10.92
N TYR A 49 -1.74 -4.20 -10.10
CA TYR A 49 -1.80 -4.60 -8.68
C TYR A 49 -1.52 -6.09 -8.48
N ARG A 50 -2.26 -6.96 -9.18
CA ARG A 50 -2.08 -8.42 -9.09
C ARG A 50 -0.71 -8.88 -9.57
N ILE A 51 -0.15 -8.22 -10.59
CA ILE A 51 1.17 -8.55 -11.13
C ILE A 51 2.25 -8.21 -10.09
N ILE A 52 2.16 -7.03 -9.47
CA ILE A 52 3.09 -6.58 -8.43
C ILE A 52 3.02 -7.49 -7.21
N MET A 53 1.81 -7.85 -6.75
CA MET A 53 1.66 -8.81 -5.65
C MET A 53 2.33 -10.16 -5.96
N ARG A 54 2.26 -10.64 -7.20
CA ARG A 54 2.92 -11.88 -7.62
C ARG A 54 4.44 -11.75 -7.79
N LYS A 55 4.93 -10.57 -8.14
CA LYS A 55 6.36 -10.29 -8.36
C LYS A 55 7.12 -10.19 -7.04
N TYR A 56 6.44 -9.79 -5.96
CA TYR A 56 7.04 -9.58 -4.64
C TYR A 56 6.26 -10.34 -3.54
N PRO A 57 6.13 -11.68 -3.63
CA PRO A 57 5.35 -12.49 -2.68
C PRO A 57 5.87 -12.43 -1.24
N GLU A 58 7.15 -12.13 -1.07
CA GLU A 58 7.83 -12.01 0.22
C GLU A 58 7.62 -10.65 0.90
N LEU A 59 7.30 -9.61 0.13
CA LEU A 59 7.17 -8.28 0.68
C LEU A 59 5.81 -8.10 1.38
N PRO A 60 5.78 -7.58 2.61
CA PRO A 60 4.53 -7.26 3.28
C PRO A 60 3.83 -6.07 2.59
N VAL A 61 2.50 -6.09 2.67
CA VAL A 61 1.60 -5.08 2.10
C VAL A 61 1.15 -4.13 3.20
N LEU A 62 1.29 -2.84 2.96
CA LEU A 62 0.82 -1.77 3.82
C LEU A 62 -0.54 -1.30 3.33
N LEU A 63 -1.54 -1.45 4.20
CA LEU A 63 -2.91 -1.03 3.94
C LEU A 63 -3.29 0.13 4.88
N PRO A 64 -3.97 1.16 4.35
CA PRO A 64 -4.37 2.29 5.17
C PRO A 64 -5.45 1.92 6.20
N ARG A 65 -5.40 2.57 7.37
CA ARG A 65 -6.39 2.48 8.44
C ARG A 65 -7.06 3.83 8.66
N GLN A 66 -8.28 3.81 9.18
CA GLN A 66 -9.07 5.01 9.46
C GLN A 66 -8.50 5.90 10.57
N ASP A 67 -7.64 5.36 11.45
CA ASP A 67 -6.94 6.14 12.48
C ASP A 67 -5.69 6.87 11.96
N GLY A 68 -5.46 6.85 10.64
CA GLY A 68 -4.31 7.49 10.00
C GLY A 68 -3.02 6.68 10.03
N ASP A 69 -3.04 5.49 10.63
CA ASP A 69 -1.92 4.55 10.63
C ASP A 69 -2.11 3.48 9.53
N TYR A 70 -1.27 2.43 9.54
CA TYR A 70 -1.36 1.32 8.60
C TYR A 70 -1.47 -0.05 9.28
N SER A 71 -1.97 -1.01 8.51
CA SER A 71 -1.87 -2.42 8.83
C SER A 71 -0.82 -3.08 7.93
N LEU A 72 0.01 -3.95 8.52
CA LEU A 72 0.97 -4.77 7.80
C LEU A 72 0.35 -6.15 7.53
N GLN A 73 0.03 -6.47 6.27
CA GLN A 73 -0.41 -7.80 5.87
C GLN A 73 0.71 -8.58 5.19
N LYS A 74 0.81 -9.88 5.47
CA LYS A 74 1.62 -10.79 4.64
C LYS A 74 0.99 -10.87 3.24
N ASN A 75 1.82 -10.83 2.21
CA ASN A 75 1.40 -11.03 0.82
C ASN A 75 1.12 -12.52 0.52
N ASN A 76 0.23 -13.13 1.30
CA ASN A 76 -0.12 -14.55 1.22
C ASN A 76 -1.46 -14.80 0.49
N ARG A 77 -2.11 -13.75 -0.03
CA ARG A 77 -3.48 -13.80 -0.57
C ARG A 77 -3.63 -14.46 -1.95
N LEU A 78 -2.66 -15.27 -2.38
CA LEU A 78 -2.69 -15.98 -3.67
C LEU A 78 -2.49 -17.50 -3.56
N LYS A 79 -2.69 -18.09 -2.37
CA LYS A 79 -2.88 -19.54 -2.26
C LYS A 79 -4.30 -19.94 -2.65
#